data_AF-Q5THA1-F1
#
_entry.id   AF-Q5THA1-F1
#
_cell.length_a   1.000
_cell.length_b   1.000
_cell.length_c   1.000
_cell.angle_alpha   90.00
_cell.angle_beta   90.00
_cell.angle_gamma   90.00
#
_symmetry.space_group_name_H-M   'P 1'
#
loop_
_entity.id
_entity.type
_entity.pdbx_description
1 polymer ?
#
loop_
_entity_poly.entity_id
_entity_poly.type
_entity_poly.pdbx_seq_one_letter_code
_entity_poly.pdbx_strand_id
1 'polypeptide(L)'
;MRPFFLLCFALPGLLHAQQACSRGACYPPVGDLLVGRTRFLRASSTCGLTKPETYCTQYGEWQMKCCKCDSRQPHNYYSHRVENVASSSGPMRWWQSQNDVNPVSLQLDLDRRFQLQEVMMEFQGPMPAGMLIERSSDFGKTWRVYQYLAADCTSTFPRVRQGRPQSWQDVRCQSLPQRPNARLNGGK
;
A
#
# COMPACT_ATOMS: atom_id res chain seq x y z
N MET A 1 58.62 -44.93 -1.04
CA MET A 1 57.39 -44.93 -1.86
C MET A 1 56.29 -44.30 -1.01
N ARG A 2 55.87 -43.07 -1.33
CA ARG A 2 54.82 -42.35 -0.58
C ARG A 2 53.50 -42.46 -1.35
N PRO A 3 52.37 -42.85 -0.73
CA PRO A 3 51.09 -42.92 -1.41
C PRO A 3 50.55 -41.50 -1.58
N PHE A 4 50.22 -41.13 -2.81
CA PHE A 4 49.56 -39.87 -3.12
C PHE A 4 48.07 -40.01 -2.80
N PHE A 5 47.63 -39.46 -1.66
CA PHE A 5 46.21 -39.32 -1.36
C PHE A 5 45.64 -38.17 -2.19
N LEU A 6 44.90 -38.50 -3.25
CA LEU A 6 44.08 -37.54 -4.00
C LEU A 6 42.88 -37.15 -3.13
N LEU A 7 42.96 -35.98 -2.48
CA LEU A 7 41.79 -35.30 -1.92
C LEU A 7 40.95 -34.76 -3.09
N CYS A 8 39.86 -35.45 -3.41
CA CYS A 8 38.77 -34.87 -4.20
C CYS A 8 38.11 -33.77 -3.36
N PHE A 9 38.55 -32.52 -3.57
CA PHE A 9 37.77 -31.35 -3.17
C PHE A 9 36.51 -31.32 -4.04
N ALA A 10 35.43 -31.92 -3.54
CA ALA A 10 34.09 -31.61 -4.02
C ALA A 10 33.85 -30.13 -3.71
N LEU A 11 34.08 -29.27 -4.70
CA LEU A 11 33.55 -27.92 -4.70
C LEU A 11 32.05 -28.05 -4.42
N PRO A 12 31.53 -27.48 -3.32
CA PRO A 12 30.10 -27.36 -3.16
C PRO A 12 29.68 -26.39 -4.26
N GLY A 13 29.25 -26.97 -5.39
CA GLY A 13 28.67 -26.24 -6.49
C GLY A 13 27.62 -25.34 -5.87
N LEU A 14 27.85 -24.03 -6.00
CA LEU A 14 26.89 -22.99 -5.72
C LEU A 14 25.53 -23.49 -6.24
N LEU A 15 24.62 -23.80 -5.32
CA LEU A 15 23.21 -23.95 -5.62
C LEU A 15 22.72 -22.58 -6.08
N HIS A 16 23.07 -22.21 -7.31
CA HIS A 16 22.39 -21.14 -8.03
C HIS A 16 20.94 -21.59 -8.13
N ALA A 17 20.06 -20.83 -7.48
CA ALA A 17 18.63 -20.93 -7.68
C ALA A 17 18.37 -21.03 -9.19
N GLN A 18 17.81 -22.15 -9.65
CA GLN A 18 17.62 -22.42 -11.07
C GLN A 18 16.69 -21.37 -11.69
N GLN A 19 17.27 -20.35 -12.33
CA GLN A 19 16.55 -19.38 -13.19
C GLN A 19 16.43 -19.90 -14.62
N ALA A 20 16.38 -21.21 -14.82
CA ALA A 20 16.36 -21.80 -16.14
C ALA A 20 14.91 -22.07 -16.60
N CYS A 21 14.34 -21.13 -17.35
CA CYS A 21 13.09 -21.30 -18.12
C CYS A 21 13.17 -22.40 -19.21
N SER A 22 14.29 -23.15 -19.30
CA SER A 22 14.60 -24.05 -20.41
C SER A 22 13.77 -25.33 -20.44
N ARG A 23 12.97 -25.61 -19.40
CA ARG A 23 12.16 -26.84 -19.29
C ARG A 23 10.68 -26.59 -19.01
N GLY A 24 10.18 -25.36 -19.12
CA GLY A 24 8.76 -25.08 -18.89
C GLY A 24 8.42 -23.60 -18.77
N ALA A 25 7.17 -23.33 -18.40
CA ALA A 25 6.71 -21.96 -18.12
C ALA A 25 7.47 -21.38 -16.94
N CYS A 26 7.94 -20.15 -17.08
CA CYS A 26 8.55 -19.39 -16.01
C CYS A 26 7.80 -18.08 -15.81
N TYR A 27 7.70 -17.68 -14.55
CA TYR A 27 7.03 -16.45 -14.15
C TYR A 27 8.02 -15.59 -13.37
N PRO A 28 8.01 -14.27 -13.57
CA PRO A 28 8.85 -13.38 -12.78
C PRO A 28 8.46 -13.47 -11.30
N PRO A 29 9.40 -13.19 -10.38
CA PRO A 29 9.08 -13.14 -8.96
C PRO A 29 8.04 -12.04 -8.68
N VAL A 30 7.17 -12.31 -7.71
CA VAL A 30 6.24 -11.31 -7.18
C VAL A 30 7.03 -10.27 -6.37
N GLY A 31 6.64 -9.01 -6.45
CA GLY A 31 7.27 -7.93 -5.71
C GLY A 31 6.36 -6.72 -5.53
N ASP A 32 6.68 -5.90 -4.53
CA ASP A 32 5.97 -4.65 -4.25
C ASP A 32 6.20 -3.64 -5.39
N LEU A 33 5.11 -3.20 -6.03
CA LEU A 33 5.15 -2.27 -7.15
C LEU A 33 5.64 -0.87 -6.76
N LEU A 34 5.51 -0.47 -5.48
CA LEU A 34 5.94 0.84 -4.99
C LEU A 34 7.46 0.96 -4.86
N VAL A 35 8.16 -0.16 -4.68
CA VAL A 35 9.63 -0.17 -4.52
C VAL A 35 10.30 0.39 -5.77
N GLY A 36 11.03 1.50 -5.62
CA GLY A 36 11.69 2.23 -6.70
C GLY A 36 10.76 3.06 -7.60
N ARG A 37 9.46 3.15 -7.29
CA ARG A 37 8.44 3.83 -8.11
C ARG A 37 7.64 4.90 -7.37
N THR A 38 8.02 5.26 -6.14
CA THR A 38 7.32 6.29 -5.35
C THR A 38 7.19 7.64 -6.07
N ARG A 39 8.11 8.00 -6.97
CA ARG A 39 8.00 9.21 -7.82
C ARG A 39 6.81 9.22 -8.79
N PHE A 40 6.23 8.05 -9.07
CA PHE A 40 5.04 7.90 -9.91
C PHE A 40 3.75 7.78 -9.08
N LEU A 41 3.88 7.87 -7.76
CA LEU A 41 2.76 7.90 -6.84
C LEU A 41 2.32 9.36 -6.64
N ARG A 42 1.02 9.61 -6.69
CA ARG A 42 0.41 10.92 -6.53
C ARG A 42 -0.71 10.84 -5.51
N ALA A 43 -0.89 11.92 -4.75
CA ALA A 43 -2.03 12.13 -3.89
C ALA A 43 -2.78 13.38 -4.31
N SER A 44 -4.11 13.37 -4.26
CA SER A 44 -4.91 14.58 -4.52
C SER A 44 -4.83 15.61 -3.39
N SER A 45 -4.44 15.19 -2.19
CA SER A 45 -4.27 16.04 -1.02
C SER A 45 -3.06 15.59 -0.20
N THR A 46 -2.38 16.51 0.47
CA THR A 46 -1.31 16.23 1.43
C THR A 46 -1.22 17.39 2.40
N CYS A 47 -1.23 17.13 3.70
CA CYS A 47 -1.13 18.20 4.70
C CYS A 47 0.22 18.90 4.64
N GLY A 48 0.24 20.18 4.98
CA GLY A 48 1.48 20.89 5.28
C GLY A 48 2.34 21.22 4.07
N LEU A 49 1.81 21.17 2.84
CA LEU A 49 2.56 21.46 1.61
C LEU A 49 2.87 22.96 1.43
N THR A 50 1.97 23.85 1.85
CA THR A 50 2.13 25.30 1.69
C THR A 50 2.56 25.98 2.99
N LYS A 51 1.95 25.59 4.11
CA LYS A 51 2.24 26.07 5.46
C LYS A 51 2.03 24.93 6.45
N PRO A 52 2.66 24.96 7.64
CA PRO A 52 2.38 23.94 8.64
C PRO A 52 0.90 23.87 9.02
N GLU A 53 0.40 22.65 9.19
CA GLU A 53 -0.96 22.34 9.62
C GLU A 53 -0.91 21.56 10.94
N THR A 54 -1.99 21.59 11.71
CA THR A 54 -2.13 20.76 12.93
C THR A 54 -3.21 19.73 12.68
N TYR A 55 -2.93 18.47 12.99
CA TYR A 55 -3.92 17.39 12.97
C TYR A 55 -4.03 16.78 14.36
N CYS A 56 -5.20 16.28 14.71
CA CYS A 56 -5.45 15.67 16.02
C CYS A 56 -6.08 14.29 15.84
N THR A 57 -5.62 13.33 16.63
CA THR A 57 -6.16 11.96 16.66
C THR A 57 -6.56 11.60 18.08
N GLN A 58 -7.58 10.76 18.23
CA GLN A 58 -7.91 10.18 19.53
C GLN A 58 -6.71 9.39 20.08
N TYR A 59 -6.45 9.54 21.37
CA TYR A 59 -5.36 8.89 22.09
C TYR A 59 -5.93 8.39 23.44
N GLY A 60 -6.19 7.09 23.54
CA GLY A 60 -6.98 6.54 24.65
C GLY A 60 -8.45 6.97 24.61
N GLU A 61 -9.21 6.62 25.66
CA GLU A 61 -10.66 6.85 25.70
C GLU A 61 -11.05 8.33 25.82
N TRP A 62 -10.18 9.16 26.42
CA TRP A 62 -10.52 10.54 26.82
C TRP A 62 -9.45 11.58 26.49
N GLN A 63 -8.43 11.25 25.70
CA GLN A 63 -7.39 12.21 25.31
C GLN A 63 -7.30 12.36 23.80
N MET A 64 -6.91 13.56 23.36
CA MET A 64 -6.60 13.86 21.97
C MET A 64 -5.12 14.20 21.88
N LYS A 65 -4.42 13.59 20.92
CA LYS A 65 -3.05 13.96 20.59
C LYS A 65 -3.06 14.81 19.34
N CYS A 66 -2.59 16.05 19.46
CA CYS A 66 -2.42 16.95 18.33
C CYS A 66 -0.95 17.04 17.94
N CYS A 67 -0.68 16.93 16.65
CA CYS A 67 0.65 16.93 16.05
C CYS A 67 0.72 17.94 14.90
N LYS A 68 1.93 18.43 14.64
CA LYS A 68 2.22 19.32 13.51
C LYS A 68 2.49 18.47 12.26
N CYS A 69 1.91 18.87 11.14
CA CYS A 69 2.27 18.41 9.79
C CYS A 69 2.96 19.55 9.02
N ASP A 70 4.20 19.30 8.59
CA ASP A 70 4.99 20.23 7.79
C ASP A 70 5.74 19.46 6.69
N SER A 71 5.03 19.25 5.59
CA SER A 71 5.46 18.47 4.44
C SER A 71 6.21 19.30 3.40
N ARG A 72 6.52 20.58 3.66
CA ARG A 72 7.30 21.41 2.72
C ARG A 72 8.63 20.78 2.35
N GLN A 73 9.28 20.10 3.30
CA GLN A 73 10.52 19.35 3.08
C GLN A 73 10.25 17.83 3.14
N PRO A 74 10.56 17.04 2.09
CA PRO A 74 10.17 15.63 2.02
C PRO A 74 10.65 14.75 3.18
N HIS A 75 11.88 14.94 3.65
CA HIS A 75 12.50 14.07 4.67
C HIS A 75 12.40 14.59 6.11
N ASN A 76 11.66 15.69 6.32
CA ASN A 76 11.40 16.22 7.65
C ASN A 76 10.62 15.21 8.51
N TYR A 77 10.85 15.21 9.82
CA TYR A 77 10.16 14.31 10.75
C TYR A 77 8.64 14.52 10.74
N TYR A 78 8.19 15.76 10.55
CA TYR A 78 6.77 16.14 10.46
C TYR A 78 6.20 16.08 9.03
N SER A 79 6.95 15.50 8.07
CA SER A 79 6.52 15.39 6.68
C SER A 79 5.70 14.13 6.46
N HIS A 80 4.52 14.30 5.88
CA HIS A 80 3.59 13.21 5.56
C HIS A 80 3.29 13.15 4.07
N ARG A 81 4.31 13.34 3.22
CA ARG A 81 4.18 13.25 1.77
C ARG A 81 3.83 11.84 1.30
N VAL A 82 3.32 11.76 0.07
CA VAL A 82 2.78 10.52 -0.50
C VAL A 82 3.82 9.40 -0.63
N GLU A 83 5.10 9.72 -0.80
CA GLU A 83 6.14 8.70 -0.95
C GLU A 83 6.29 7.84 0.32
N ASN A 84 5.88 8.37 1.47
CA ASN A 84 5.93 7.69 2.76
C ASN A 84 4.98 6.49 2.87
N VAL A 85 4.06 6.25 1.92
CA VAL A 85 3.24 5.02 1.94
C VAL A 85 4.03 3.76 1.58
N ALA A 86 5.17 3.91 0.91
CA ALA A 86 5.97 2.76 0.52
C ALA A 86 6.55 2.09 1.77
N SER A 87 6.47 0.77 1.81
CA SER A 87 7.01 -0.08 2.88
C SER A 87 8.49 0.23 3.19
N SER A 88 9.27 0.60 2.16
CA SER A 88 10.67 1.00 2.26
C SER A 88 10.91 2.30 3.04
N SER A 89 9.88 3.11 3.32
CA SER A 89 9.98 4.34 4.12
C SER A 89 10.10 4.07 5.62
N GLY A 90 9.78 2.86 6.06
CA GLY A 90 9.82 2.44 7.46
C GLY A 90 8.50 2.69 8.21
N PRO A 91 8.29 2.00 9.35
CA PRO A 91 6.98 1.88 10.01
C PRO A 91 6.46 3.16 10.67
N MET A 92 7.33 4.16 10.86
CA MET A 92 6.97 5.46 11.46
C MET A 92 6.69 6.53 10.41
N ARG A 93 6.70 6.19 9.12
CA ARG A 93 6.41 7.11 8.02
C ARG A 93 5.05 6.74 7.43
N TRP A 94 4.24 7.76 7.15
CA TRP A 94 2.96 7.60 6.47
C TRP A 94 2.64 8.85 5.66
N TRP A 95 1.67 8.72 4.75
CA TRP A 95 1.04 9.85 4.06
C TRP A 95 -0.20 10.32 4.81
N GLN A 96 -0.44 11.62 4.80
CA GLN A 96 -1.63 12.21 5.39
C GLN A 96 -2.21 13.32 4.52
N SER A 97 -3.51 13.26 4.25
CA SER A 97 -4.25 14.32 3.58
C SER A 97 -4.35 15.57 4.46
N GLN A 98 -4.77 16.68 3.86
CA GLN A 98 -5.26 17.82 4.63
C GLN A 98 -6.49 17.42 5.45
N ASN A 99 -6.73 18.15 6.55
CA ASN A 99 -7.90 17.93 7.40
C ASN A 99 -9.19 18.20 6.61
N ASP A 100 -10.23 17.41 6.91
CA ASP A 100 -11.60 17.59 6.39
C ASP A 100 -11.74 17.55 4.85
N VAL A 101 -10.73 17.06 4.14
CA VAL A 101 -10.79 16.84 2.69
C VAL A 101 -11.33 15.45 2.40
N ASN A 102 -12.47 15.37 1.72
CA ASN A 102 -13.11 14.15 1.24
C ASN A 102 -13.87 14.45 -0.06
N PRO A 103 -13.66 13.71 -1.17
CA PRO A 103 -12.78 12.55 -1.32
C PRO A 103 -11.31 12.91 -1.50
N VAL A 104 -10.44 11.93 -1.21
CA VAL A 104 -9.01 11.94 -1.52
C VAL A 104 -8.65 10.71 -2.34
N SER A 105 -7.63 10.83 -3.20
CA SER A 105 -7.16 9.73 -4.03
C SER A 105 -5.65 9.56 -3.94
N LEU A 106 -5.21 8.30 -4.05
CA LEU A 106 -3.83 7.89 -4.27
C LEU A 106 -3.77 7.18 -5.62
N GLN A 107 -2.83 7.58 -6.49
CA GLN A 107 -2.70 7.05 -7.84
C GLN A 107 -1.24 6.66 -8.10
N LEU A 108 -1.01 5.40 -8.47
CA LEU A 108 0.29 4.90 -8.92
C LEU A 108 0.28 4.74 -10.44
N ASP A 109 1.08 5.54 -11.13
CA ASP A 109 1.25 5.43 -12.57
C ASP A 109 2.33 4.40 -12.92
N LEU A 110 1.99 3.41 -13.73
CA LEU A 110 2.89 2.32 -14.13
C LEU A 110 3.25 2.45 -15.61
N ASP A 111 4.53 2.20 -15.92
CA ASP A 111 5.11 2.29 -17.27
C ASP A 111 4.75 1.09 -18.17
N ARG A 112 4.21 0.02 -17.57
CA ARG A 112 3.81 -1.20 -18.26
C ARG A 112 2.65 -1.87 -17.51
N ARG A 113 2.11 -2.91 -18.13
CA ARG A 113 1.07 -3.74 -17.51
C ARG A 113 1.69 -4.70 -16.50
N PHE A 114 1.02 -4.83 -15.36
CA PHE A 114 1.38 -5.77 -14.30
C PHE A 114 0.17 -6.64 -13.95
N GLN A 115 0.44 -7.87 -13.51
CA GLN A 115 -0.57 -8.70 -12.89
C GLN A 115 -0.60 -8.36 -11.41
N LEU A 116 -1.65 -7.65 -10.99
CA LEU A 116 -1.87 -7.29 -9.60
C LEU A 116 -2.44 -8.49 -8.85
N GLN A 117 -1.76 -8.91 -7.77
CA GLN A 117 -2.22 -10.01 -6.92
C GLN A 117 -3.03 -9.49 -5.74
N GLU A 118 -2.48 -8.55 -4.97
CA GLU A 118 -3.12 -7.96 -3.80
C GLU A 118 -2.78 -6.47 -3.66
N VAL A 119 -3.62 -5.75 -2.92
CA VAL A 119 -3.37 -4.36 -2.48
C VAL A 119 -3.50 -4.36 -0.97
N MET A 120 -2.40 -4.04 -0.30
CA MET A 120 -2.35 -3.98 1.16
C MET A 120 -2.21 -2.52 1.60
N MET A 121 -3.06 -2.10 2.53
CA MET A 121 -3.05 -0.73 3.07
C MET A 121 -3.09 -0.81 4.59
N GLU A 122 -2.18 -0.06 5.22
CA GLU A 122 -2.11 0.10 6.66
C GLU A 122 -2.41 1.56 7.02
N PHE A 123 -3.46 1.77 7.81
CA PHE A 123 -3.90 3.10 8.20
C PHE A 123 -3.35 3.43 9.58
N GLN A 124 -2.68 4.59 9.70
CA GLN A 124 -2.27 5.15 11.00
C GLN A 124 -3.48 5.71 11.78
N GLY A 125 -4.49 6.19 11.07
CA GLY A 125 -5.75 6.65 11.63
C GLY A 125 -6.89 5.64 11.47
N PRO A 126 -8.13 6.05 11.74
CA PRO A 126 -9.32 5.25 11.44
C PRO A 126 -9.38 4.88 9.96
N MET A 127 -9.88 3.68 9.65
CA MET A 127 -10.19 3.32 8.27
C MET A 127 -11.28 4.24 7.72
N PRO A 128 -11.24 4.59 6.41
CA PRO A 128 -12.30 5.37 5.78
C PRO A 128 -13.67 4.72 5.95
N ALA A 129 -14.71 5.55 6.11
CA ALA A 129 -16.09 5.08 6.13
C ALA A 129 -16.45 4.31 4.83
N GLY A 130 -15.90 4.78 3.71
CA GLY A 130 -15.90 4.08 2.44
C GLY A 130 -14.72 4.49 1.56
N MET A 131 -14.30 3.57 0.72
CA MET A 131 -13.29 3.76 -0.31
C MET A 131 -13.56 2.81 -1.48
N LEU A 132 -12.99 3.11 -2.63
CA LEU A 132 -13.02 2.22 -3.79
C LEU A 132 -11.63 2.14 -4.42
N ILE A 133 -11.34 0.99 -5.01
CA ILE A 133 -10.09 0.76 -5.74
C ILE A 133 -10.44 0.75 -7.23
N GLU A 134 -9.76 1.58 -8.00
CA GLU A 134 -9.89 1.62 -9.45
C GLU A 134 -8.60 1.15 -10.12
N ARG A 135 -8.72 0.66 -11.35
CA ARG A 135 -7.57 0.31 -12.19
C ARG A 135 -7.77 0.75 -13.63
N SER A 136 -6.65 1.00 -14.30
CA SER A 136 -6.58 1.26 -15.73
C SER A 136 -5.66 0.26 -16.42
N SER A 137 -6.08 -0.26 -17.57
CA SER A 137 -5.27 -1.15 -18.43
C SER A 137 -4.73 -0.45 -19.68
N ASP A 138 -5.06 0.84 -19.83
CA ASP A 138 -4.77 1.70 -20.98
C ASP A 138 -4.05 2.99 -20.58
N PHE A 139 -3.27 2.91 -19.50
CA PHE A 139 -2.37 3.98 -19.01
C PHE A 139 -3.10 5.27 -18.65
N GLY A 140 -4.23 5.14 -17.93
CA GLY A 140 -4.98 6.24 -17.35
C GLY A 140 -6.08 6.82 -18.24
N LYS A 141 -6.31 6.26 -19.44
CA LYS A 141 -7.37 6.75 -20.36
C LYS A 141 -8.77 6.35 -19.90
N THR A 142 -8.92 5.10 -19.46
CA THR A 142 -10.17 4.60 -18.87
C THR A 142 -9.91 3.93 -17.53
N TRP A 143 -10.87 4.07 -16.64
CA TRP A 143 -10.84 3.53 -15.29
C TRP A 143 -12.00 2.59 -15.08
N ARG A 144 -11.74 1.49 -14.38
CA ARG A 144 -12.76 0.54 -13.95
C ARG A 144 -12.63 0.32 -12.46
N VAL A 145 -13.75 0.36 -11.77
CA VAL A 145 -13.80 -0.01 -10.36
C VAL A 145 -13.47 -1.49 -10.23
N TYR A 146 -12.54 -1.79 -9.34
CA TYR A 146 -12.13 -3.14 -8.99
C TYR A 146 -12.92 -3.65 -7.77
N GLN A 147 -13.07 -2.81 -6.74
CA GLN A 147 -13.74 -3.16 -5.49
C GLN A 147 -14.24 -1.92 -4.76
N TYR A 148 -15.44 -1.98 -4.17
CA TYR A 148 -15.90 -1.04 -3.15
C TYR A 148 -15.65 -1.64 -1.76
N LEU A 149 -15.24 -0.81 -0.81
CA LEU A 149 -14.94 -1.18 0.56
C LEU A 149 -15.57 -0.15 1.51
N ALA A 150 -16.32 -0.59 2.51
CA ALA A 150 -16.94 0.34 3.46
C ALA A 150 -17.07 -0.27 4.86
N ALA A 151 -17.16 0.57 5.89
CA ALA A 151 -17.57 0.14 7.23
C ALA A 151 -19.00 -0.43 7.22
N ASP A 152 -19.90 0.25 6.49
CA ASP A 152 -21.25 -0.19 6.20
C ASP A 152 -21.56 0.06 4.72
N CYS A 153 -21.57 -1.02 3.94
CA CYS A 153 -21.86 -0.98 2.51
C CYS A 153 -23.27 -0.48 2.20
N THR A 154 -24.26 -0.77 3.05
CA THR A 154 -25.66 -0.45 2.80
C THR A 154 -25.89 1.05 2.85
N SER A 155 -25.29 1.73 3.82
CA SER A 155 -25.38 3.19 3.94
C SER A 155 -24.42 3.92 2.99
N THR A 156 -23.18 3.44 2.85
CA THR A 156 -22.13 4.15 2.09
C THR A 156 -22.28 3.99 0.57
N PHE A 157 -22.64 2.79 0.12
CA PHE A 157 -22.78 2.46 -1.30
C PHE A 157 -24.13 1.75 -1.58
N PRO A 158 -25.28 2.41 -1.36
CA PRO A 158 -26.61 1.77 -1.37
C PRO A 158 -26.99 1.14 -2.71
N ARG A 159 -26.37 1.57 -3.80
CA ARG A 159 -26.62 1.07 -5.17
C ARG A 159 -25.66 -0.04 -5.59
N VAL A 160 -24.71 -0.42 -4.74
CA VAL A 160 -23.69 -1.43 -5.05
C VAL A 160 -24.06 -2.74 -4.39
N ARG A 161 -24.05 -3.83 -5.17
CA ARG A 161 -24.32 -5.19 -4.66
C ARG A 161 -23.25 -5.59 -3.65
N GLN A 162 -23.64 -6.23 -2.55
CA GLN A 162 -22.72 -6.69 -1.51
C GLN A 162 -22.24 -8.12 -1.77
N GLY A 163 -21.16 -8.50 -1.07
CA GLY A 163 -20.63 -9.87 -1.04
C GLY A 163 -19.31 -10.03 -1.79
N ARG A 164 -18.82 -11.27 -1.85
CA ARG A 164 -17.58 -11.60 -2.54
C ARG A 164 -17.78 -11.55 -4.06
N PRO A 165 -16.87 -10.90 -4.83
CA PRO A 165 -16.88 -10.97 -6.28
C PRO A 165 -16.85 -12.41 -6.78
N GLN A 166 -17.73 -12.75 -7.72
CA GLN A 166 -17.69 -14.07 -8.39
C GLN A 166 -16.75 -14.08 -9.60
N SER A 167 -16.42 -12.91 -10.14
CA SER A 167 -15.49 -12.75 -11.25
C SER A 167 -14.80 -11.37 -11.17
N TRP A 168 -13.75 -11.18 -11.98
CA TRP A 168 -13.03 -9.90 -12.08
C TRP A 168 -13.87 -8.72 -12.60
N GLN A 169 -15.06 -8.98 -13.14
CA GLN A 169 -15.99 -7.96 -13.65
C GLN A 169 -17.17 -7.74 -12.70
N ASP A 170 -17.33 -8.62 -11.70
CA ASP A 170 -18.42 -8.55 -10.72
C ASP A 170 -18.03 -7.64 -9.56
N VAL A 171 -18.16 -6.33 -9.80
CA VAL A 171 -17.84 -5.31 -8.81
C VAL A 171 -18.89 -5.31 -7.70
N ARG A 172 -18.42 -5.49 -6.46
CA ARG A 172 -19.25 -5.53 -5.26
C ARG A 172 -18.70 -4.62 -4.18
N CYS A 173 -19.53 -4.36 -3.16
CA CYS A 173 -19.11 -3.77 -1.91
C CYS A 173 -18.80 -4.87 -0.90
N GLN A 174 -17.64 -4.76 -0.27
CA GLN A 174 -17.20 -5.64 0.79
C GLN A 174 -17.04 -4.82 2.08
N SER A 175 -17.70 -5.27 3.14
CA SER A 175 -17.56 -4.61 4.44
C SER A 175 -16.15 -4.82 5.00
N LEU A 176 -15.53 -3.73 5.44
CA LEU A 176 -14.24 -3.77 6.12
C LEU A 176 -14.42 -4.38 7.52
N PRO A 177 -13.54 -5.30 7.95
CA PRO A 177 -13.60 -5.83 9.31
C PRO A 177 -13.48 -4.68 10.31
N GLN A 178 -14.54 -4.45 11.09
CA GLN A 178 -14.47 -3.56 12.25
C GLN A 178 -13.47 -4.18 13.20
N ARG A 179 -12.27 -3.60 13.37
CA ARG A 179 -11.36 -4.00 14.45
C ARG A 179 -11.98 -3.43 15.73
N PRO A 180 -12.64 -4.23 16.58
CA PRO A 180 -13.37 -3.70 17.74
C PRO A 180 -12.40 -3.12 18.78
N ASN A 181 -11.10 -3.43 18.63
CA ASN A 181 -9.99 -3.00 19.48
C ASN A 181 -8.72 -2.78 18.63
N ALA A 182 -8.76 -1.90 17.63
CA ALA A 182 -7.52 -1.33 17.12
C ALA A 182 -6.94 -0.47 18.25
N ARG A 183 -6.14 -1.10 19.13
CA ARG A 183 -5.42 -0.41 20.20
C ARG A 183 -4.71 0.78 19.57
N LEU A 184 -4.99 1.97 20.11
CA LEU A 184 -4.24 3.21 19.92
C LEU A 184 -2.83 3.08 20.52
N ASN A 185 -2.12 1.99 20.22
CA ASN A 185 -0.71 1.83 20.51
C ASN A 185 0.04 2.16 19.23
N GLY A 186 0.03 3.44 18.87
CA GLY A 186 1.18 4.02 18.17
C GLY A 186 2.42 3.70 19.01
N GLY A 187 3.34 2.95 18.42
CA GLY A 187 4.48 2.32 19.08
C GLY A 187 5.33 3.25 19.94
N LYS A 188 6.04 2.59 20.87
CA LYS A 188 7.06 3.12 21.78
C LYS A 188 8.05 4.06 21.11
#